data_AF-A7KKA2-F1
#
_entry.id   AF-A7KKA2-F1
#
_cell.length_a   1.000
_cell.length_b   1.000
_cell.length_c   1.000
_cell.angle_alpha   90.00
_cell.angle_beta   90.00
_cell.angle_gamma   90.00
#
_symmetry.space_group_name_H-M   'P 1'
#
loop_
_entity.id
_entity.type
_entity.pdbx_description
1 polymer ?
#
loop_
_entity_poly.entity_id
_entity_poly.type
_entity_poly.pdbx_seq_one_letter_code
_entity_poly.pdbx_strand_id
1 'polypeptide(L)'
;LGVELSVEERNLLSVAYKNVIGARRASWRIISSIEQKEDTKGNELHVGKIKEYRSKVEAELAEVCNDILAVLDQHLIPSAEAGESKVFYHKMKGDYHRYLAEFASGDGRKTASEAAHESYKQATEIAQSDLAPTHPIRLGLALNFSVFYYEILNSPDRACHLAKQAFDDAIAELDTLSEESYKDSTLIMQLLRDNLTLWTSDLHDAEDKPAEAAAAQPEAAAEAAPEAEAAAPEAATEA
;
A
#
# COMPACT_ATOMS: atom_id res chain seq x y z
N LEU A 1 -12.09 -22.36 6.91
CA LEU A 1 -11.39 -21.45 5.98
C LEU A 1 -11.12 -22.26 4.71
N GLY A 2 -11.66 -21.84 3.57
CA GLY A 2 -11.68 -22.64 2.33
C GLY A 2 -12.92 -22.39 1.46
N VAL A 3 -13.60 -21.28 1.68
CA VAL A 3 -14.71 -20.77 0.86
C VAL A 3 -14.37 -19.32 0.53
N GLU A 4 -14.83 -18.85 -0.62
CA GLU A 4 -14.66 -17.45 -1.02
C GLU A 4 -15.41 -16.54 -0.03
N LEU A 5 -14.74 -15.47 0.42
CA LEU A 5 -15.38 -14.48 1.30
C LEU A 5 -16.28 -13.57 0.47
N SER A 6 -17.42 -13.22 1.06
CA SER A 6 -18.26 -12.13 0.54
C SER A 6 -17.50 -10.80 0.55
N VAL A 7 -18.03 -9.82 -0.19
CA VAL A 7 -17.46 -8.46 -0.23
C VAL A 7 -17.39 -7.85 1.18
N GLU A 8 -18.45 -8.02 1.98
CA GLU A 8 -18.51 -7.51 3.35
C GLU A 8 -17.44 -8.16 4.25
N GLU A 9 -17.32 -9.49 4.21
CA GLU A 9 -16.31 -10.22 5.00
C GLU A 9 -14.88 -9.85 4.59
N ARG A 10 -14.64 -9.66 3.30
CA ARG A 10 -13.35 -9.24 2.74
C ARG A 10 -12.97 -7.84 3.23
N ASN A 11 -13.91 -6.89 3.17
CA ASN A 11 -13.71 -5.53 3.64
C ASN A 11 -13.49 -5.49 5.16
N LEU A 12 -14.28 -6.24 5.95
CA LEU A 12 -14.09 -6.33 7.40
C LEU A 12 -12.71 -6.87 7.77
N LEU A 13 -12.26 -7.93 7.09
CA LEU A 13 -10.93 -8.50 7.31
C LEU A 13 -9.84 -7.46 7.03
N SER A 14 -9.94 -6.75 5.92
CA SER A 14 -8.90 -5.79 5.54
C SER A 14 -8.87 -4.57 6.46
N VAL A 15 -10.03 -4.01 6.80
CA VAL A 15 -10.16 -2.91 7.77
C VAL A 15 -9.59 -3.31 9.14
N ALA A 16 -9.85 -4.53 9.60
CA ALA A 16 -9.33 -5.03 10.88
C ALA A 16 -7.79 -5.03 10.89
N TYR A 17 -7.14 -5.68 9.92
CA TYR A 17 -5.68 -5.72 9.88
C TYR A 17 -5.06 -4.34 9.58
N LYS A 18 -5.69 -3.52 8.72
CA LYS A 18 -5.25 -2.15 8.42
C LYS A 18 -5.20 -1.27 9.67
N ASN A 19 -6.21 -1.36 10.53
CA ASN A 19 -6.25 -0.61 11.77
C ASN A 19 -5.16 -1.06 12.75
N VAL A 20 -4.94 -2.37 12.88
CA VAL A 20 -3.89 -2.93 13.75
C VAL A 20 -2.51 -2.49 13.26
N ILE A 21 -2.20 -2.71 11.97
CA ILE A 21 -0.88 -2.42 11.41
C ILE A 21 -0.60 -0.91 11.32
N GLY A 22 -1.62 -0.09 11.02
CA GLY A 22 -1.47 1.36 10.88
C GLY A 22 -0.96 2.03 12.16
N ALA A 23 -1.50 1.65 13.31
CA ALA A 23 -1.07 2.18 14.61
C ALA A 23 0.40 1.82 14.92
N ARG A 24 0.82 0.59 14.58
CA ARG A 24 2.20 0.15 14.80
C ARG A 24 3.17 0.81 13.82
N ARG A 25 2.80 0.96 12.54
CA ARG A 25 3.61 1.68 11.54
C ARG A 25 3.82 3.13 11.93
N ALA A 26 2.78 3.82 12.38
CA ALA A 26 2.89 5.19 12.87
C ALA A 26 3.85 5.28 14.09
N SER A 27 3.69 4.36 15.05
CA SER A 27 4.58 4.28 16.22
C SER A 27 6.03 4.03 15.81
N TRP A 28 6.26 3.09 14.90
CA TRP A 28 7.59 2.79 14.38
C TRP A 28 8.24 3.99 13.70
N ARG A 29 7.53 4.72 12.82
CA ARG A 29 8.05 5.93 12.18
C ARG A 29 8.47 6.99 13.20
N ILE A 30 7.66 7.21 14.24
CA ILE A 30 7.97 8.17 15.31
C ILE A 30 9.25 7.74 16.05
N ILE A 31 9.35 6.47 16.43
CA ILE A 31 10.51 5.93 17.16
C ILE A 31 11.77 6.04 16.30
N SER A 32 11.70 5.64 15.01
CA SER A 32 12.81 5.75 14.06
C SER A 32 13.28 7.20 13.87
N SER A 33 12.34 8.17 13.82
CA SER A 33 12.68 9.60 13.76
C SER A 33 13.38 10.08 15.04
N ILE A 34 12.94 9.61 16.20
CA ILE A 34 13.59 9.93 17.49
C ILE A 34 14.98 9.29 17.58
N GLU A 35 15.15 8.04 17.12
CA GLU A 35 16.45 7.36 17.04
C GLU A 35 17.44 8.19 16.23
N GLN A 36 17.06 8.58 15.01
CA GLN A 36 17.90 9.39 14.12
C GLN A 36 18.26 10.76 14.74
N LYS A 37 17.30 11.40 15.43
CA LYS A 37 17.54 12.69 16.12
C LYS A 37 18.45 12.57 17.33
N GLU A 38 18.44 11.46 18.06
CA GLU A 38 19.36 11.24 19.19
C GLU A 38 20.75 10.78 18.71
N ASP A 39 20.80 10.02 17.63
CA ASP A 39 22.06 9.58 17.00
C ASP A 39 22.88 10.78 16.50
N THR A 40 22.24 11.75 15.86
CA THR A 40 22.89 13.01 15.43
C THR A 40 23.43 13.86 16.59
N LYS A 41 22.96 13.64 17.83
CA LYS A 41 23.47 14.30 19.04
C LYS A 41 24.61 13.53 19.72
N GLY A 42 24.96 12.33 19.23
CA GLY A 42 25.99 11.47 19.81
C GLY A 42 25.62 10.84 21.15
N ASN A 43 24.33 10.71 21.46
CA ASN A 43 23.86 10.21 22.75
C ASN A 43 23.71 8.67 22.73
N GLU A 44 24.84 7.97 22.65
CA GLU A 44 24.89 6.51 22.41
C GLU A 44 24.04 5.68 23.39
N LEU A 45 23.97 6.08 24.66
CA LEU A 45 23.17 5.38 25.67
C LEU A 45 21.67 5.49 25.38
N HIS A 46 21.19 6.65 24.97
CA HIS A 46 19.79 6.84 24.59
C HIS A 46 19.48 6.13 23.28
N VAL A 47 20.36 6.22 22.30
CA VAL A 47 20.24 5.51 21.01
C VAL A 47 20.09 4.01 21.24
N GLY A 48 20.91 3.42 22.11
CA GLY A 48 20.80 2.00 22.46
C GLY A 48 19.42 1.60 23.01
N LYS A 49 18.85 2.42 23.92
CA LYS A 49 17.51 2.18 24.48
C LYS A 49 16.39 2.35 23.45
N ILE A 50 16.50 3.38 22.61
CA ILE A 50 15.51 3.65 21.56
C ILE A 50 15.52 2.50 20.54
N LYS A 51 16.70 2.03 20.15
CA LYS A 51 16.86 0.90 19.23
C LYS A 51 16.26 -0.39 19.79
N GLU A 52 16.45 -0.69 21.07
CA GLU A 52 15.81 -1.84 21.72
C GLU A 52 14.27 -1.75 21.64
N TYR A 53 13.72 -0.57 21.89
CA TYR A 53 12.27 -0.35 21.81
C TYR A 53 11.77 -0.43 20.37
N ARG A 54 12.49 0.15 19.40
CA ARG A 54 12.19 0.02 17.97
C ARG A 54 12.12 -1.45 17.56
N SER A 55 13.10 -2.26 17.94
CA SER A 55 13.13 -3.69 17.60
C SER A 55 11.95 -4.48 18.18
N LYS A 56 11.40 -4.09 19.34
CA LYS A 56 10.16 -4.69 19.87
C LYS A 56 8.96 -4.37 18.98
N VAL A 57 8.83 -3.11 18.55
CA VAL A 57 7.76 -2.68 17.64
C VAL A 57 7.90 -3.35 16.26
N GLU A 58 9.13 -3.51 15.76
CA GLU A 58 9.39 -4.24 14.51
C GLU A 58 9.00 -5.71 14.60
N ALA A 59 9.22 -6.37 15.75
CA ALA A 59 8.79 -7.74 15.96
C ALA A 59 7.26 -7.87 15.94
N GLU A 60 6.53 -6.95 16.60
CA GLU A 60 5.07 -6.91 16.56
C GLU A 60 4.54 -6.64 15.13
N LEU A 61 5.17 -5.71 14.39
CA LEU A 61 4.84 -5.45 12.99
C LEU A 61 5.03 -6.70 12.13
N ALA A 62 6.15 -7.39 12.30
CA ALA A 62 6.46 -8.61 11.57
C ALA A 62 5.47 -9.73 11.88
N GLU A 63 5.07 -9.89 13.15
CA GLU A 63 4.07 -10.88 13.56
C GLU A 63 2.72 -10.62 12.86
N VAL A 64 2.21 -9.39 12.91
CA VAL A 64 0.95 -9.02 12.26
C VAL A 64 1.02 -9.22 10.75
N CYS A 65 2.14 -8.85 10.10
CA CYS A 65 2.31 -9.06 8.66
C CYS A 65 2.35 -10.55 8.31
N ASN A 66 3.10 -11.36 9.05
CA ASN A 66 3.23 -12.79 8.77
C ASN A 66 1.91 -13.54 9.02
N ASP A 67 1.11 -13.13 10.00
CA ASP A 67 -0.19 -13.70 10.28
C ASP A 67 -1.14 -13.56 9.06
N ILE A 68 -1.33 -12.33 8.56
CA ILE A 68 -2.19 -12.12 7.38
C ILE A 68 -1.61 -12.73 6.10
N LEU A 69 -0.29 -12.70 5.91
CA LEU A 69 0.35 -13.35 4.77
C LEU A 69 0.09 -14.85 4.77
N ALA A 70 0.13 -15.50 5.94
CA ALA A 70 -0.21 -16.91 6.07
C ALA A 70 -1.69 -17.18 5.73
N VAL A 71 -2.60 -16.34 6.21
CA VAL A 71 -4.04 -16.45 5.89
C VAL A 71 -4.30 -16.27 4.39
N LEU A 72 -3.64 -15.29 3.75
CA LEU A 72 -3.73 -15.05 2.31
C LEU A 72 -3.27 -16.27 1.51
N ASP A 73 -2.09 -16.80 1.83
CA ASP A 73 -1.47 -17.90 1.07
C ASP A 73 -2.15 -19.24 1.28
N GLN A 74 -2.61 -19.53 2.50
CA GLN A 74 -3.17 -20.84 2.83
C GLN A 74 -4.68 -20.93 2.56
N HIS A 75 -5.38 -19.80 2.55
CA HIS A 75 -6.85 -19.80 2.55
C HIS A 75 -7.46 -18.88 1.50
N LEU A 76 -7.13 -17.59 1.49
CA LEU A 76 -7.90 -16.60 0.73
C LEU A 76 -7.57 -16.61 -0.77
N ILE A 77 -6.29 -16.57 -1.13
CA ILE A 77 -5.87 -16.63 -2.54
C ILE A 77 -6.28 -17.96 -3.19
N PRO A 78 -6.09 -19.14 -2.56
CA PRO A 78 -6.54 -20.41 -3.13
C PRO A 78 -8.06 -20.53 -3.30
N SER A 79 -8.85 -19.82 -2.49
CA SER A 79 -10.33 -19.88 -2.52
C SER A 79 -10.96 -18.78 -3.38
N ALA A 80 -10.17 -17.87 -3.95
CA ALA A 80 -10.67 -16.75 -4.73
C ALA A 80 -10.99 -17.19 -6.17
N GLU A 81 -12.23 -16.98 -6.61
CA GLU A 81 -12.68 -17.36 -7.95
C GLU A 81 -12.80 -16.13 -8.86
N ALA A 82 -13.40 -15.06 -8.34
CA ALA A 82 -13.61 -13.81 -9.07
C ALA A 82 -12.32 -13.01 -9.30
N GLY A 83 -12.24 -12.27 -10.41
CA GLY A 83 -11.13 -11.37 -10.69
C GLY A 83 -10.94 -10.32 -9.59
N GLU A 84 -12.05 -9.77 -9.10
CA GLU A 84 -12.05 -8.78 -8.01
C GLU A 84 -11.42 -9.31 -6.72
N SER A 85 -11.80 -10.50 -6.26
CA SER A 85 -11.28 -11.10 -5.03
C SER A 85 -9.80 -11.44 -5.16
N LYS A 86 -9.38 -11.98 -6.33
CA LYS A 86 -7.97 -12.24 -6.64
C LYS A 86 -7.13 -10.97 -6.59
N VAL A 87 -7.55 -9.91 -7.29
CA VAL A 87 -6.83 -8.63 -7.29
C VAL A 87 -6.74 -8.07 -5.87
N PHE A 88 -7.84 -8.12 -5.11
CA PHE A 88 -7.86 -7.66 -3.72
C PHE A 88 -6.83 -8.39 -2.85
N TYR A 89 -6.81 -9.73 -2.88
CA TYR A 89 -5.90 -10.51 -2.04
C TYR A 89 -4.43 -10.41 -2.47
N HIS A 90 -4.15 -10.38 -3.78
CA HIS A 90 -2.78 -10.17 -4.25
C HIS A 90 -2.28 -8.75 -3.95
N LYS A 91 -3.14 -7.73 -4.08
CA LYS A 91 -2.83 -6.37 -3.63
C LYS A 91 -2.52 -6.35 -2.13
N MET A 92 -3.38 -6.96 -1.31
CA MET A 92 -3.18 -7.04 0.15
C MET A 92 -1.86 -7.75 0.47
N LYS A 93 -1.54 -8.86 -0.20
CA LYS A 93 -0.24 -9.54 -0.06
C LYS A 93 0.94 -8.62 -0.39
N GLY A 94 0.83 -7.84 -1.46
CA GLY A 94 1.80 -6.81 -1.82
C GLY A 94 1.97 -5.73 -0.74
N ASP A 95 0.86 -5.27 -0.14
CA ASP A 95 0.85 -4.29 0.94
C ASP A 95 1.59 -4.80 2.19
N TYR A 96 1.32 -6.03 2.64
CA TYR A 96 1.98 -6.56 3.84
C TYR A 96 3.45 -6.92 3.63
N HIS A 97 3.84 -7.39 2.44
CA HIS A 97 5.26 -7.52 2.12
C HIS A 97 5.96 -6.16 2.00
N ARG A 98 5.28 -5.15 1.48
CA ARG A 98 5.79 -3.77 1.46
C ARG A 98 6.01 -3.25 2.88
N TYR A 99 5.07 -3.47 3.80
CA TYR A 99 5.24 -3.09 5.20
C TYR A 99 6.44 -3.78 5.85
N LEU A 100 6.66 -5.07 5.57
CA LEU A 100 7.88 -5.78 6.01
C LEU A 100 9.15 -5.12 5.45
N ALA A 101 9.14 -4.70 4.17
CA ALA A 101 10.29 -4.07 3.52
C ALA A 101 10.65 -2.69 4.10
N GLU A 102 9.69 -1.97 4.71
CA GLU A 102 9.91 -0.63 5.30
C GLU A 102 10.98 -0.65 6.39
N PHE A 103 10.94 -1.66 7.27
CA PHE A 103 11.81 -1.75 8.45
C PHE A 103 12.84 -2.88 8.35
N ALA A 104 12.69 -3.82 7.41
CA ALA A 104 13.68 -4.84 7.18
C ALA A 104 15.01 -4.26 6.65
N SER A 105 16.09 -5.01 6.86
CA SER A 105 17.45 -4.65 6.42
C SER A 105 18.12 -5.83 5.70
N GLY A 106 19.13 -5.54 4.87
CA GLY A 106 19.90 -6.57 4.15
C GLY A 106 19.03 -7.51 3.33
N ASP A 107 19.28 -8.82 3.44
CA ASP A 107 18.55 -9.86 2.72
C ASP A 107 17.05 -9.92 3.04
N GLY A 108 16.67 -9.55 4.27
CA GLY A 108 15.26 -9.48 4.67
C GLY A 108 14.51 -8.42 3.87
N ARG A 109 15.11 -7.23 3.69
CA ARG A 109 14.53 -6.17 2.85
C ARG A 109 14.40 -6.61 1.41
N LYS A 110 15.46 -7.21 0.85
CA LYS A 110 15.45 -7.69 -0.53
C LYS A 110 14.33 -8.70 -0.76
N THR A 111 14.22 -9.70 0.11
CA THR A 111 13.19 -10.75 0.00
C THR A 111 11.79 -10.18 0.10
N ALA A 112 11.55 -9.28 1.06
CA ALA A 112 10.25 -8.63 1.23
C ALA A 112 9.88 -7.75 0.02
N SER A 113 10.83 -6.98 -0.51
CA SER A 113 10.63 -6.16 -1.70
C SER A 113 10.33 -6.99 -2.95
N GLU A 114 11.05 -8.08 -3.18
CA GLU A 114 10.81 -8.99 -4.32
C GLU A 114 9.42 -9.63 -4.23
N ALA A 115 9.02 -10.10 -3.03
CA ALA A 115 7.71 -10.68 -2.80
C ALA A 115 6.56 -9.64 -2.95
N ALA A 116 6.78 -8.40 -2.50
CA ALA A 116 5.83 -7.31 -2.69
C ALA A 116 5.65 -6.99 -4.18
N HIS A 117 6.75 -6.84 -4.91
CA HIS A 117 6.74 -6.54 -6.35
C HIS A 117 6.00 -7.62 -7.14
N GLU A 118 6.31 -8.89 -6.89
CA GLU A 118 5.65 -10.02 -7.57
C GLU A 118 4.14 -10.06 -7.26
N SER A 119 3.75 -9.82 -6.01
CA SER A 119 2.33 -9.80 -5.62
C SER A 119 1.55 -8.66 -6.28
N TYR A 120 2.12 -7.45 -6.33
CA TYR A 120 1.50 -6.32 -7.04
C TYR A 120 1.45 -6.54 -8.55
N LYS A 121 2.48 -7.16 -9.13
CA LYS A 121 2.52 -7.48 -10.54
C LYS A 121 1.41 -8.47 -10.91
N GLN A 122 1.26 -9.55 -10.15
CA GLN A 122 0.17 -10.52 -10.33
C GLN A 122 -1.20 -9.85 -10.20
N ALA A 123 -1.39 -8.99 -9.19
CA ALA A 123 -2.63 -8.22 -9.05
C ALA A 123 -2.89 -7.32 -10.26
N THR A 124 -1.83 -6.71 -10.83
CA THR A 124 -1.95 -5.79 -11.98
C THR A 124 -2.34 -6.53 -13.24
N GLU A 125 -1.74 -7.70 -13.49
CA GLU A 125 -2.06 -8.55 -14.64
C GLU A 125 -3.54 -8.97 -14.63
N ILE A 126 -4.05 -9.41 -13.47
CA ILE A 126 -5.47 -9.79 -13.33
C ILE A 126 -6.38 -8.55 -13.43
N ALA A 127 -6.00 -7.43 -12.81
CA ALA A 127 -6.80 -6.20 -12.85
C ALA A 127 -6.93 -5.62 -14.27
N GLN A 128 -5.92 -5.81 -15.12
CA GLN A 128 -5.95 -5.35 -16.50
C GLN A 128 -6.94 -6.14 -17.36
N SER A 129 -7.15 -7.43 -17.08
CA SER A 129 -8.11 -8.26 -17.82
C SER A 129 -9.53 -8.18 -17.25
N ASP A 130 -9.67 -8.09 -15.94
CA ASP A 130 -10.94 -8.37 -15.26
C ASP A 130 -11.63 -7.12 -14.71
N LEU A 131 -10.92 -6.01 -14.54
CA LEU A 131 -11.46 -4.79 -13.91
C LEU A 131 -11.33 -3.56 -14.81
N ALA A 132 -12.38 -2.73 -14.86
CA ALA A 132 -12.33 -1.45 -15.58
C ALA A 132 -11.26 -0.51 -14.98
N PRO A 133 -10.65 0.40 -15.78
CA PRO A 133 -9.67 1.37 -15.28
C PRO A 133 -10.17 2.24 -14.12
N THR A 134 -11.48 2.51 -14.09
CA THR A 134 -12.15 3.28 -13.05
C THR A 134 -12.50 2.47 -11.80
N HIS A 135 -12.29 1.14 -11.80
CA HIS A 135 -12.65 0.29 -10.68
C HIS A 135 -11.83 0.62 -9.42
N PRO A 136 -12.45 0.87 -8.25
CA PRO A 136 -11.73 1.31 -7.05
C PRO A 136 -10.59 0.37 -6.61
N ILE A 137 -10.78 -0.94 -6.69
CA ILE A 137 -9.71 -1.92 -6.36
C ILE A 137 -8.52 -1.80 -7.31
N ARG A 138 -8.73 -1.56 -8.61
CA ARG A 138 -7.66 -1.38 -9.60
C ARG A 138 -6.93 -0.04 -9.39
N LEU A 139 -7.66 1.03 -9.11
CA LEU A 139 -7.10 2.33 -8.75
C LEU A 139 -6.28 2.26 -7.46
N GLY A 140 -6.81 1.61 -6.42
CA GLY A 140 -6.13 1.42 -5.15
C GLY A 140 -4.89 0.55 -5.26
N LEU A 141 -4.90 -0.44 -6.17
CA LEU A 141 -3.71 -1.21 -6.52
C LEU A 141 -2.63 -0.31 -7.16
N ALA A 142 -2.99 0.49 -8.16
CA ALA A 142 -2.06 1.39 -8.82
C ALA A 142 -1.47 2.42 -7.83
N LEU A 143 -2.30 2.98 -6.95
CA LEU A 143 -1.87 3.85 -5.86
C LEU A 143 -0.78 3.17 -5.01
N ASN A 144 -1.08 2.01 -4.43
CA ASN A 144 -0.15 1.35 -3.51
C ASN A 144 1.12 0.84 -4.21
N PHE A 145 1.00 0.39 -5.46
CA PHE A 145 2.16 -0.04 -6.23
C PHE A 145 3.04 1.14 -6.66
N SER A 146 2.46 2.32 -6.95
CA SER A 146 3.24 3.53 -7.19
C SER A 146 4.02 3.97 -5.94
N VAL A 147 3.38 3.94 -4.77
CA VAL A 147 4.07 4.19 -3.48
C VAL A 147 5.21 3.19 -3.27
N PHE A 148 4.99 1.91 -3.56
CA PHE A 148 6.04 0.89 -3.47
C PHE A 148 7.25 1.23 -4.36
N TYR A 149 7.03 1.64 -5.61
CA TYR A 149 8.11 2.07 -6.49
C TYR A 149 8.86 3.28 -5.91
N TYR A 150 8.15 4.23 -5.31
CA TYR A 150 8.74 5.43 -4.71
C TYR A 150 9.53 5.10 -3.44
N GLU A 151 8.86 4.59 -2.42
CA GLU A 151 9.41 4.47 -1.05
C GLU A 151 10.30 3.24 -0.85
N ILE A 152 10.05 2.13 -1.57
CA ILE A 152 10.79 0.88 -1.35
C ILE A 152 11.87 0.66 -2.39
N LEU A 153 11.54 0.85 -3.67
CA LEU A 153 12.47 0.64 -4.79
C LEU A 153 13.26 1.90 -5.19
N ASN A 154 12.99 3.04 -4.56
CA ASN A 154 13.67 4.31 -4.85
C ASN A 154 13.68 4.61 -6.37
N SER A 155 12.53 4.39 -7.02
CA SER A 155 12.34 4.49 -8.46
C SER A 155 11.24 5.52 -8.78
N PRO A 156 11.49 6.82 -8.52
CA PRO A 156 10.47 7.86 -8.62
C PRO A 156 9.88 8.00 -10.04
N ASP A 157 10.69 7.83 -11.09
CA ASP A 157 10.21 7.85 -12.48
C ASP A 157 9.13 6.78 -12.74
N ARG A 158 9.34 5.56 -12.21
CA ARG A 158 8.39 4.45 -12.35
C ARG A 158 7.13 4.70 -11.53
N ALA A 159 7.28 5.24 -10.33
CA ALA A 159 6.15 5.61 -9.47
C ALA A 159 5.25 6.64 -10.15
N CYS A 160 5.83 7.73 -10.63
CA CYS A 160 5.12 8.79 -11.34
C CYS A 160 4.48 8.28 -12.64
N HIS A 161 5.21 7.47 -13.42
CA HIS A 161 4.66 6.90 -14.65
C HIS A 161 3.42 6.03 -14.38
N LEU A 162 3.50 5.12 -13.39
CA LEU A 162 2.40 4.24 -13.03
C LEU A 162 1.19 5.03 -12.50
N ALA A 163 1.41 5.97 -11.58
CA ALA A 163 0.35 6.79 -11.01
C ALA A 163 -0.33 7.66 -12.07
N LYS A 164 0.45 8.29 -12.96
CA LYS A 164 -0.06 9.12 -14.05
C LYS A 164 -0.86 8.28 -15.06
N GLN A 165 -0.36 7.12 -15.44
CA GLN A 165 -1.07 6.24 -16.37
C GLN A 165 -2.41 5.80 -15.78
N ALA A 166 -2.45 5.35 -14.53
CA ALA A 166 -3.70 4.94 -13.89
C ALA A 166 -4.70 6.10 -13.77
N PHE A 167 -4.23 7.31 -13.49
CA PHE A 167 -5.06 8.51 -13.44
C PHE A 167 -5.63 8.86 -14.83
N ASP A 168 -4.78 8.89 -15.87
CA ASP A 168 -5.19 9.22 -17.23
C ASP A 168 -6.17 8.19 -17.80
N ASP A 169 -5.91 6.89 -17.59
CA ASP A 169 -6.80 5.80 -18.02
C ASP A 169 -8.17 5.90 -17.35
N ALA A 170 -8.23 6.25 -16.06
CA ALA A 170 -9.49 6.43 -15.34
C ALA A 170 -10.25 7.68 -15.75
N ILE A 171 -9.55 8.79 -16.06
CA ILE A 171 -10.18 10.01 -16.60
C ILE A 171 -10.88 9.73 -17.93
N ALA A 172 -10.27 8.91 -18.81
CA ALA A 172 -10.83 8.60 -20.11
C ALA A 172 -12.18 7.86 -20.05
N GLU A 173 -12.46 7.17 -18.94
CA GLU A 173 -13.68 6.36 -18.75
C GLU A 173 -14.55 6.86 -17.58
N LEU A 174 -14.26 8.03 -17.00
CA LEU A 174 -14.92 8.52 -15.79
C LEU A 174 -16.44 8.72 -15.97
N ASP A 175 -16.86 9.13 -17.17
CA ASP A 175 -18.26 9.38 -17.53
C ASP A 175 -19.12 8.10 -17.54
N THR A 176 -18.50 6.93 -17.43
CA THR A 176 -19.19 5.63 -17.44
C THR A 176 -19.57 5.12 -16.04
N LEU A 177 -19.10 5.80 -14.98
CA LEU A 177 -19.32 5.37 -13.60
C LEU A 177 -20.76 5.62 -13.12
N SER A 178 -21.25 4.69 -12.30
CA SER A 178 -22.45 4.91 -11.49
C SER A 178 -22.17 5.90 -10.37
N GLU A 179 -23.23 6.56 -9.85
CA GLU A 179 -23.10 7.52 -8.73
C GLU A 179 -22.49 6.88 -7.47
N GLU A 180 -22.74 5.58 -7.27
CA GLU A 180 -22.21 4.78 -6.17
C GLU A 180 -20.69 4.61 -6.25
N SER A 181 -20.18 4.14 -7.40
CA SER A 181 -18.73 3.93 -7.59
C SER A 181 -17.96 5.23 -7.83
N TYR A 182 -18.64 6.30 -8.25
CA TYR A 182 -18.00 7.59 -8.54
C TYR A 182 -17.26 8.18 -7.34
N LYS A 183 -17.85 8.10 -6.14
CA LYS A 183 -17.25 8.67 -4.91
C LYS A 183 -15.95 7.98 -4.55
N ASP A 184 -15.93 6.65 -4.57
CA ASP A 184 -14.75 5.87 -4.20
C ASP A 184 -13.63 6.04 -5.24
N SER A 185 -13.95 5.94 -6.53
CA SER A 185 -12.96 6.10 -7.60
C SER A 185 -12.36 7.51 -7.60
N THR A 186 -13.17 8.55 -7.47
CA THR A 186 -12.67 9.94 -7.46
C THR A 186 -11.82 10.27 -6.23
N LEU A 187 -12.13 9.69 -5.07
CA LEU A 187 -11.30 9.83 -3.88
C LEU A 187 -9.92 9.20 -4.10
N ILE A 188 -9.83 8.03 -4.71
CA ILE A 188 -8.53 7.38 -4.99
C ILE A 188 -7.76 8.14 -6.08
N MET A 189 -8.44 8.61 -7.13
CA MET A 189 -7.82 9.46 -8.16
C MET A 189 -7.25 10.75 -7.58
N GLN A 190 -7.92 11.34 -6.59
CA GLN A 190 -7.41 12.50 -5.87
C GLN A 190 -6.11 12.17 -5.13
N LEU A 191 -6.01 11.00 -4.47
CA LEU A 191 -4.77 10.55 -3.82
C LEU A 191 -3.63 10.31 -4.81
N LEU A 192 -3.92 9.74 -5.98
CA LEU A 192 -2.93 9.59 -7.06
C LEU A 192 -2.40 10.96 -7.51
N ARG A 193 -3.29 11.94 -7.67
CA ARG A 193 -2.91 13.32 -8.03
C ARG A 193 -2.06 13.98 -6.95
N ASP A 194 -2.41 13.78 -5.70
CA ASP A 194 -1.69 14.36 -4.56
C ASP A 194 -0.28 13.78 -4.46
N ASN A 195 -0.12 12.46 -4.62
CA ASN A 195 1.19 11.81 -4.69
C ASN A 195 2.02 12.30 -5.89
N LEU A 196 1.43 12.42 -7.08
CA LEU A 196 2.12 12.97 -8.25
C LEU A 196 2.62 14.40 -8.01
N THR A 197 1.81 15.23 -7.35
CA THR A 197 2.20 16.61 -7.01
C THR A 197 3.39 16.62 -6.07
N LEU A 198 3.34 15.81 -5.01
CA LEU A 198 4.42 15.66 -4.03
C LEU A 198 5.73 15.17 -4.67
N TRP A 199 5.66 14.11 -5.47
CA TRP A 199 6.86 13.50 -6.07
C TRP A 199 7.46 14.34 -7.18
N THR A 200 6.65 15.08 -7.93
CA THR A 200 7.17 15.98 -8.95
C THR A 200 7.83 17.22 -8.35
N SER A 201 7.38 17.73 -7.19
CA SER A 201 8.13 18.77 -6.46
C SER A 201 9.47 18.25 -5.94
N ASP A 202 9.51 17.04 -5.38
CA ASP A 202 10.75 16.44 -4.87
C ASP A 202 11.80 16.27 -5.98
N LEU A 203 11.36 15.89 -7.19
CA LEU A 203 12.25 15.74 -8.35
C LEU A 203 12.86 17.07 -8.80
N HIS A 204 12.08 18.15 -8.82
CA HIS A 204 12.61 19.48 -9.17
C HIS A 204 13.61 19.99 -8.10
N ASP A 205 13.33 19.76 -6.82
CA ASP A 205 14.22 20.13 -5.72
C ASP A 205 15.53 19.32 -5.69
N ALA A 206 15.51 18.08 -6.21
CA ALA A 206 16.68 17.21 -6.32
C ALA A 206 17.62 17.61 -7.48
N GLU A 207 17.08 18.14 -8.58
CA GLU A 207 17.87 18.63 -9.71
C GLU A 207 18.67 19.91 -9.36
N ASP A 208 18.19 20.71 -8.41
CA ASP A 208 18.80 21.97 -7.99
C ASP A 208 19.80 21.86 -6.80
N LYS A 209 20.02 20.66 -6.24
CA LYS A 209 20.93 20.46 -5.09
C LYS A 209 22.09 19.48 -5.41
N PRO A 210 23.34 19.78 -4.99
CA PRO A 210 24.42 18.80 -5.06
C PRO A 210 24.11 17.57 -4.20
N ALA A 211 24.52 16.39 -4.68
CA ALA A 211 24.12 15.05 -4.25
C ALA A 211 24.34 14.67 -2.76
N GLU A 212 24.78 15.57 -1.88
CA GLU A 212 25.02 15.31 -0.46
C GLU A 212 23.82 15.54 0.47
N ALA A 213 22.70 16.09 -0.02
CA ALA A 213 21.53 16.42 0.82
C ALA A 213 20.39 15.39 0.82
N ALA A 214 20.51 14.25 0.14
CA ALA A 214 19.45 13.25 -0.03
C ALA A 214 19.18 12.36 1.21
N ALA A 215 19.43 12.86 2.42
CA ALA A 215 19.24 12.14 3.68
C ALA A 215 17.95 12.51 4.43
N ALA A 216 17.09 13.35 3.85
CA ALA A 216 15.74 13.57 4.35
C ALA A 216 14.85 12.39 3.92
N GLN A 217 14.17 11.75 4.87
CA GLN A 217 13.11 10.80 4.53
C GLN A 217 12.05 11.55 3.70
N PRO A 218 11.64 11.03 2.54
CA PRO A 218 10.54 11.64 1.80
C PRO A 218 9.31 11.72 2.70
N GLU A 219 8.53 12.80 2.54
CA GLU A 219 7.25 12.93 3.21
C GLU A 219 6.39 11.73 2.79
N ALA A 220 5.80 11.03 3.79
CA ALA A 220 5.13 9.76 3.52
C ALA A 220 3.98 9.96 2.53
N ALA A 221 4.00 9.20 1.44
CA ALA A 221 2.97 9.30 0.42
C ALA A 221 1.61 8.83 0.96
N ALA A 222 0.53 9.31 0.35
CA ALA A 222 -0.80 8.83 0.71
C ALA A 222 -1.00 7.39 0.18
N GLU A 223 -1.23 6.46 1.10
CA GLU A 223 -1.38 5.02 0.79
C GLU A 223 -2.82 4.49 1.00
N ALA A 224 -3.73 5.34 1.48
CA ALA A 224 -5.02 4.90 1.99
C ALA A 224 -6.17 5.33 1.08
N ALA A 225 -6.43 4.53 0.05
CA ALA A 225 -7.76 4.46 -0.56
C ALA A 225 -8.79 4.02 0.51
N PRO A 226 -10.03 4.57 0.52
CA PRO A 226 -11.15 3.81 1.05
C PRO A 226 -11.25 2.52 0.23
N GLU A 227 -11.39 1.38 0.89
CA GLU A 227 -11.84 0.20 0.17
C GLU A 227 -13.27 0.48 -0.27
N ALA A 228 -13.59 0.17 -1.52
CA ALA A 228 -14.93 0.41 -2.02
C ALA A 228 -15.95 -0.18 -1.06
N GLU A 229 -16.85 0.67 -0.58
CA GLU A 229 -18.16 0.19 -0.13
C GLU A 229 -18.87 -0.28 -1.40
N ALA A 230 -18.47 -1.43 -1.94
CA ALA A 230 -19.26 -2.10 -2.96
C ALA A 230 -20.54 -2.54 -2.25
N ALA A 231 -21.61 -1.74 -2.40
CA ALA A 231 -22.89 -2.10 -1.83
C ALA A 231 -23.36 -3.38 -2.52
N ALA A 232 -23.74 -4.36 -1.71
CA ALA A 232 -24.44 -5.53 -2.21
C ALA A 232 -25.69 -5.05 -2.98
N PRO A 233 -26.06 -5.68 -4.11
CA PRO A 233 -27.37 -5.43 -4.68
C PRO A 233 -28.40 -5.82 -3.61
N GLU A 234 -29.30 -4.90 -3.25
CA GLU A 234 -30.45 -5.20 -2.42
C GLU A 234 -31.10 -6.47 -2.97
N ALA A 235 -31.09 -7.53 -2.17
CA ALA A 235 -31.83 -8.74 -2.49
C ALA A 235 -33.28 -8.31 -2.67
N ALA A 236 -33.76 -8.37 -3.91
CA ALA A 236 -35.17 -8.21 -4.22
C ALA A 236 -35.93 -9.28 -3.45
N THR A 237 -36.49 -8.90 -2.30
CA THR A 237 -37.57 -9.64 -1.66
C THR A 237 -38.78 -9.50 -2.57
N GLU A 238 -38.92 -10.43 -3.52
CA GLU A 238 -40.21 -10.71 -4.13
C GLU A 238 -41.16 -11.21 -3.03
N ALA A 239 -42.25 -10.46 -2.86
CA ALA A 239 -43.47 -10.89 -2.18
C ALA A 239 -44.55 -11.11 -3.24
#